data_AF-A0A433WXX7-F1
#
_entry.id   AF-A0A433WXX7-F1
#
_cell.length_a   1.000
_cell.length_b   1.000
_cell.length_c   1.000
_cell.angle_alpha   90.00
_cell.angle_beta   90.00
_cell.angle_gamma   90.00
#
_symmetry.space_group_name_H-M   'P 1'
#
loop_
_entity.id
_entity.type
_entity.pdbx_description
1 polymer ?
#
loop_
_entity_poly.entity_id
_entity_poly.type
_entity_poly.pdbx_seq_one_letter_code
_entity_poly.pdbx_strand_id
1 'polypeptide(L)' 'MSYSSIALFLLTLALWLSIFIVHYKSRISEWYQNRFGAIPPSALPDDSLPEISLPFRYDPPPRDKEEDQKAPELQEDKTS' A
#
# COMPACT_ATOMS: atom_id res chain seq x y z
N MET A 1 -22.77 35.69 -9.03
CA MET A 1 -23.66 34.51 -9.15
C MET A 1 -24.76 34.61 -8.10
N SER A 2 -26.00 34.21 -8.41
CA SER A 2 -27.11 34.26 -7.45
C SER A 2 -26.87 33.28 -6.30
N TYR A 3 -27.20 33.69 -5.06
CA TYR A 3 -27.12 32.85 -3.86
C TYR A 3 -27.92 31.54 -4.00
N SER A 4 -29.04 31.58 -4.75
CA SER A 4 -29.84 30.40 -5.05
C SER A 4 -29.06 29.36 -5.85
N SER A 5 -28.22 29.78 -6.81
CA SER A 5 -27.40 28.88 -7.60
C SER A 5 -26.34 28.18 -6.75
N ILE A 6 -25.74 28.91 -5.80
CA ILE A 6 -24.75 28.36 -4.87
C ILE A 6 -25.41 27.35 -3.92
N ALA A 7 -26.59 27.69 -3.38
CA ALA A 7 -27.34 26.80 -2.49
C ALA A 7 -27.75 25.49 -3.18
N LEU A 8 -28.23 25.56 -4.43
CA LEU A 8 -28.58 24.37 -5.22
C LEU A 8 -27.36 23.51 -5.53
N PHE A 9 -26.22 24.13 -5.81
CA PHE A 9 -24.97 23.39 -6.04
C PHE A 9 -24.50 22.66 -4.79
N LEU A 10 -24.51 23.33 -3.63
CA LEU A 10 -24.16 22.71 -2.35
C LEU A 10 -25.13 21.59 -1.97
N LEU A 11 -26.43 21.78 -2.18
CA LEU A 11 -27.45 20.76 -1.92
C LEU A 11 -27.20 19.51 -2.78
N THR A 12 -26.89 19.72 -4.07
CA THR A 12 -26.63 18.64 -5.01
C THR A 12 -25.35 17.88 -4.63
N LEU A 13 -24.29 18.60 -4.27
CA LEU A 13 -23.05 17.98 -3.79
C LEU A 13 -23.27 17.18 -2.51
N ALA A 14 -23.98 17.73 -1.53
CA ALA A 14 -24.27 17.05 -0.27
C ALA A 14 -25.10 15.78 -0.50
N LEU A 15 -26.11 15.84 -1.37
CA LEU A 15 -26.94 14.69 -1.72
C LEU A 15 -26.11 13.61 -2.44
N TRP A 16 -25.28 14.01 -3.40
CA TRP A 16 -24.41 13.10 -4.12
C TRP A 16 -23.41 12.41 -3.19
N LEU A 17 -22.74 13.16 -2.31
CA LEU A 17 -21.83 12.64 -1.29
C LEU A 17 -22.54 11.66 -0.34
N SER A 18 -23.76 11.97 0.09
CA SER A 18 -24.55 11.08 0.95
C SER A 18 -24.81 9.73 0.28
N ILE A 19 -25.29 9.74 -0.97
CA ILE A 19 -25.55 8.52 -1.74
C ILE A 19 -24.24 7.75 -1.97
N PHE A 20 -23.17 8.46 -2.33
CA PHE A 20 -21.86 7.86 -2.56
C PHE A 20 -21.34 7.12 -1.33
N ILE A 21 -21.39 7.76 -0.15
CA ILE A 21 -20.93 7.16 1.10
C ILE A 21 -21.75 5.92 1.44
N VAL A 22 -23.08 5.97 1.35
CA VAL A 22 -23.93 4.82 1.66
C VAL A 22 -23.66 3.65 0.71
N HIS A 23 -23.53 3.92 -0.60
CA HIS A 23 -23.28 2.89 -1.60
C HIS A 23 -21.90 2.24 -1.45
N TYR A 24 -20.86 3.04 -1.18
CA TYR A 24 -19.48 2.56 -1.12
C TYR A 24 -18.97 2.25 0.29
N LYS A 25 -19.81 2.40 1.33
CA LYS A 25 -19.40 2.21 2.74
C LYS A 25 -18.61 0.92 2.97
N SER A 26 -19.11 -0.22 2.47
CA SER A 26 -18.45 -1.52 2.65
C SER A 26 -17.09 -1.56 1.97
N ARG A 27 -17.03 -1.14 0.70
CA ARG A 27 -15.79 -1.13 -0.08
C ARG A 27 -14.73 -0.19 0.51
N ILE A 28 -15.15 0.97 1.01
CA ILE A 28 -14.25 1.92 1.67
C ILE A 28 -13.70 1.32 2.96
N SER A 29 -14.54 0.64 3.75
CA SER A 29 -14.11 -0.05 4.97
C SER A 29 -13.10 -1.16 4.68
N GLU A 30 -13.38 -2.01 3.69
CA GLU A 30 -12.47 -3.08 3.26
C GLU A 30 -11.15 -2.52 2.73
N TRP A 31 -11.20 -1.49 1.88
CA TRP A 31 -10.01 -0.81 1.37
C TRP A 31 -9.19 -0.17 2.49
N TYR A 32 -9.86 0.47 3.45
CA TYR A 32 -9.21 1.11 4.60
C TYR A 32 -8.54 0.08 5.50
N GLN A 33 -9.21 -1.04 5.79
CA GLN A 33 -8.65 -2.14 6.57
C GLN A 33 -7.50 -2.84 5.84
N ASN A 34 -7.58 -3.03 4.52
CA ASN A 34 -6.47 -3.61 3.77
C ASN A 34 -5.23 -2.70 3.73
N ARG A 35 -5.42 -1.38 3.75
CA ARG A 35 -4.33 -0.41 3.64
C ARG A 35 -3.71 -0.01 4.98
N PHE A 36 -4.54 0.13 6.01
CA PHE A 36 -4.13 0.61 7.34
C PHE A 36 -4.38 -0.39 8.46
N GLY A 37 -5.14 -1.45 8.20
CA GLY A 37 -5.33 -2.51 9.17
C GLY A 37 -4.03 -3.29 9.34
N ALA A 38 -3.69 -3.59 10.58
CA ALA A 38 -2.61 -4.50 10.94
C ALA A 38 -3.00 -5.97 10.70
N ILE A 39 -3.85 -6.24 9.70
CA ILE A 39 -4.26 -7.60 9.38
C ILE A 39 -3.09 -8.20 8.61
N PRO A 40 -2.35 -9.15 9.19
CA PRO A 40 -1.30 -9.84 8.45
C PRO A 40 -1.96 -10.51 7.24
N PRO A 41 -1.27 -10.59 6.09
CA PRO A 41 -1.79 -11.33 4.94
C PRO A 41 -2.23 -12.71 5.41
N SER A 42 -3.42 -13.13 4.96
CA SER A 42 -3.97 -14.45 5.29
C SER A 42 -2.88 -15.49 5.10
N ALA A 43 -2.63 -16.27 6.15
CA ALA A 43 -1.61 -17.31 6.14
C ALA A 43 -1.77 -18.15 4.87
N LEU A 44 -0.67 -18.30 4.14
CA LEU A 44 -0.65 -19.14 2.95
C LEU A 44 -1.19 -20.52 3.33
N PRO A 45 -2.05 -21.14 2.52
CA PRO A 45 -2.52 -22.50 2.78
C PRO A 45 -1.31 -23.41 3.00
N ASP A 46 -1.36 -24.19 4.08
CA ASP A 46 -0.30 -25.10 4.53
C ASP A 46 0.06 -26.15 3.47
N ASP A 47 -0.84 -26.35 2.50
CA ASP A 47 -0.60 -27.19 1.32
C ASP A 47 0.10 -26.42 0.21
N SER A 48 1.43 -26.47 0.25
CA SER A 48 2.32 -26.53 -0.91
C SER A 48 2.00 -25.53 -2.02
N LEU A 49 2.39 -24.26 -1.85
CA LEU A 49 2.76 -23.49 -3.03
C LEU A 49 3.89 -24.25 -3.73
N PRO A 50 3.74 -24.66 -5.01
CA PRO A 50 4.86 -25.20 -5.74
C PRO A 50 5.96 -24.14 -5.70
N GLU A 51 7.13 -24.53 -5.21
CA GLU A 51 8.34 -23.71 -5.26
C GLU A 51 8.72 -23.56 -6.73
N ILE A 52 7.99 -22.72 -7.45
CA ILE A 52 8.25 -22.40 -8.84
C ILE A 52 9.56 -21.63 -8.81
N SER A 53 10.62 -22.26 -9.31
CA SER A 53 11.89 -21.61 -9.55
C SER A 53 11.65 -20.40 -10.45
N LEU A 54 11.78 -19.21 -9.87
CA LEU A 54 11.81 -17.97 -10.63
C LEU A 54 12.88 -18.13 -11.73
N PRO A 55 12.61 -17.72 -12.97
CA PRO A 55 13.52 -17.93 -14.10
C PRO A 55 14.89 -17.26 -13.91
N PHE A 56 15.00 -16.37 -12.92
CA PHE A 56 16.25 -15.73 -12.53
C PHE A 56 16.50 -16.00 -11.04
N ARG A 57 17.47 -16.87 -10.76
CA ARG A 57 18.05 -17.04 -9.44
C ARG A 57 19.36 -16.26 -9.45
N TYR A 58 19.48 -15.25 -8.59
CA TYR A 58 20.80 -14.70 -8.27
C TYR A 58 21.52 -15.72 -7.39
N ASP A 59 22.76 -16.05 -7.75
CA ASP A 59 23.58 -16.93 -6.92
C ASP A 59 23.73 -16.30 -5.53
N PRO A 60 23.39 -17.03 -4.44
CA PRO A 60 23.64 -16.53 -3.10
C PRO A 60 25.15 -16.30 -2.92
N PRO A 61 25.57 -15.18 -2.31
CA PRO A 61 26.98 -14.90 -2.11
C PRO A 61 27.63 -16.05 -1.34
N PRO A 62 28.85 -16.47 -1.71
CA PRO A 62 29.56 -17.56 -1.04
C PRO A 62 29.62 -17.32 0.46
N ARG A 63 29.00 -18.22 1.22
CA ARG A 63 28.93 -18.14 2.67
C ARG A 63 30.19 -18.73 3.27
N ASP A 64 31.32 -18.08 3.05
CA ASP A 64 32.60 -18.39 3.71
C ASP A 64 33.38 -17.11 3.96
N LYS A 65 32.95 -16.40 5.02
CA LYS A 65 33.77 -15.71 6.03
C LYS A 65 32.85 -14.78 6.82
N GLU A 66 32.40 -15.30 7.97
CA GLU A 66 32.05 -14.45 9.09
C GLU A 66 33.27 -13.60 9.48
N GLU A 67 32.97 -12.40 9.97
CA GLU A 67 33.83 -11.40 10.62
C GLU A 67 34.25 -10.17 9.80
N ASP A 68 33.74 -9.04 10.30
CA ASP A 68 34.17 -7.66 10.09
C ASP A 68 34.16 -7.10 8.66
N GLN A 69 33.12 -6.32 8.34
CA GLN A 69 33.27 -4.86 8.15
C GLN A 69 31.96 -4.21 7.71
N LYS A 70 31.46 -3.33 8.59
CA LYS A 70 30.95 -1.98 8.29
C LYS A 70 29.98 -1.88 7.09
N ALA A 71 28.70 -1.76 7.39
CA ALA A 71 27.74 -1.14 6.47
C ALA A 71 28.35 0.17 5.92
N PRO A 72 28.44 0.38 4.59
CA PRO A 72 28.94 1.64 4.08
C PRO A 72 27.90 2.71 4.42
N GLU A 73 28.31 3.56 5.36
CA GLU A 73 27.82 4.91 5.58
C GLU A 73 27.58 5.57 4.21
N LEU A 74 26.31 5.81 3.88
CA LEU A 74 25.92 6.64 2.74
C LEU A 74 26.41 8.06 3.05
N GLN A 75 27.60 8.39 2.58
CA GLN A 75 28.09 9.76 2.58
C GLN A 75 27.21 10.57 1.62
N GLU A 76 26.55 11.59 2.17
CA GLU A 76 25.95 12.69 1.43
C GLU A 76 26.99 13.27 0.47
N ASP A 77 26.69 13.15 -0.82
CA ASP A 77 27.33 13.89 -1.89
C ASP A 77 27.06 15.40 -1.69
N LYS A 78 28.02 16.12 -1.10
CA LYS A 78 28.05 17.59 -1.18
C LYS A 78 28.81 17.98 -2.44
N THR A 79 28.03 18.30 -3.46
CA THR A 79 28.46 19.04 -4.64
C THR A 79 29.00 20.43 -4.27
N SER A 80 30.23 20.66 -4.73
CA SER A 80 30.84 21.91 -5.22
C SER A 80 31.27 23.02 -4.27
#